data_AF-A0A9D9Z0S3-F1
#
_entry.id   AF-A0A9D9Z0S3-F1
#
_cell.length_a   1.000
_cell.length_b   1.000
_cell.length_c   1.000
_cell.angle_alpha   90.00
_cell.angle_beta   90.00
_cell.angle_gamma   90.00
#
_symmetry.space_group_name_H-M   'P 1'
#
loop_
_entity.id
_entity.type
_entity.pdbx_description
1 polymer ?
#
loop_
_entity_poly.entity_id
_entity_poly.type
_entity_poly.pdbx_seq_one_letter_code
_entity_poly.pdbx_strand_id
1 'polypeptide(L)'
;NWSWTVVLPIYYCQISVIIFLLGEEKNYKEWFKKSEGSIIWRIVCIIFFSVFSLPVFFTNINRLDSLIVIILSIIYSIINPFFEEVFWRRILLSNKKMNKIIAVFFSSLLFTINHPLTLFKLNRIFCEPGFLIITFLYGLVWSITYLKTKSLRYNYFTHVMVNFASLSILVFLNRYVPVFSM
;
A
#
# COMPACT_ATOMS: atom_id res chain seq x y z
N ASN A 1 -3.88 -20.55 -3.01
CA ASN A 1 -4.47 -20.37 -1.67
C ASN A 1 -5.54 -19.28 -1.73
N TRP A 2 -6.83 -19.59 -1.52
CA TRP A 2 -7.93 -18.61 -1.64
C TRP A 2 -8.31 -17.91 -0.32
N SER A 3 -7.63 -18.22 0.79
CA SER A 3 -7.95 -17.66 2.11
C SER A 3 -7.84 -16.13 2.19
N TRP A 4 -7.10 -15.49 1.28
CA TRP A 4 -7.05 -14.03 1.15
C TRP A 4 -8.43 -13.39 0.94
N THR A 5 -9.37 -14.13 0.32
CA THR A 5 -10.76 -13.68 0.13
C THR A 5 -11.55 -13.53 1.42
N VAL A 6 -11.04 -14.08 2.54
CA VAL A 6 -11.61 -13.91 3.88
C VAL A 6 -10.75 -12.96 4.71
N VAL A 7 -9.42 -13.11 4.64
CA VAL A 7 -8.47 -12.29 5.41
C VAL A 7 -8.60 -10.81 5.05
N LEU A 8 -8.63 -10.46 3.75
CA LEU A 8 -8.67 -9.06 3.33
C LEU A 8 -9.99 -8.37 3.67
N PRO A 9 -11.18 -8.96 3.47
CA PRO A 9 -12.42 -8.33 3.94
C PRO A 9 -12.46 -8.09 5.43
N ILE A 10 -11.99 -9.03 6.26
CA ILE A 10 -11.91 -8.82 7.71
C ILE A 10 -10.99 -7.64 8.04
N TYR A 11 -9.82 -7.58 7.39
CA TYR A 11 -8.88 -6.47 7.55
C TYR A 11 -9.49 -5.13 7.12
N TYR A 12 -10.20 -5.08 5.99
CA TYR A 12 -10.88 -3.87 5.53
C TYR A 12 -12.04 -3.48 6.44
N CYS A 13 -12.78 -4.44 7.01
CA CYS A 13 -13.80 -4.15 8.02
C CYS A 13 -13.18 -3.52 9.27
N GLN A 14 -12.06 -4.06 9.77
CA GLN A 14 -11.34 -3.51 10.92
C GLN A 14 -10.88 -2.07 10.65
N ILE A 15 -10.25 -1.83 9.50
CA ILE A 15 -9.84 -0.49 9.08
C ILE A 15 -11.06 0.43 8.97
N SER A 16 -12.15 -0.02 8.36
CA SER A 16 -13.37 0.77 8.17
C SER A 16 -13.97 1.21 9.51
N VAL A 17 -14.02 0.32 10.51
CA VAL A 17 -14.47 0.65 11.86
C VAL A 17 -13.57 1.72 12.48
N ILE A 18 -12.25 1.58 12.35
CA ILE A 18 -11.32 2.58 12.88
C ILE A 18 -11.48 3.94 12.18
N ILE A 19 -11.63 3.94 10.85
CA ILE A 19 -11.88 5.16 10.06
C ILE A 19 -13.18 5.82 10.51
N PHE A 20 -14.24 5.04 10.74
CA PHE A 20 -15.53 5.54 11.21
C PHE A 20 -15.43 6.18 12.61
N LEU A 21 -14.67 5.56 13.52
CA LEU A 21 -14.53 6.03 14.90
C LEU A 21 -13.58 7.22 15.05
N LEU A 22 -12.50 7.28 14.26
CA LEU A 22 -11.41 8.27 14.42
C LEU A 22 -11.34 9.32 13.30
N GLY A 23 -12.11 9.17 12.22
CA GLY A 23 -12.13 10.12 11.11
C GLY A 23 -12.81 11.44 11.50
N GLU A 24 -12.02 12.48 11.81
CA GLU A 24 -12.52 13.82 12.14
C GLU A 24 -13.29 14.49 10.98
N GLU A 25 -12.87 14.26 9.73
CA GLU A 25 -13.50 14.82 8.54
C GLU A 25 -14.46 13.82 7.91
N LYS A 26 -15.76 14.12 7.95
CA LYS A 26 -16.80 13.31 7.30
C LYS A 26 -16.86 13.47 5.77
N ASN A 27 -16.08 14.39 5.20
CA ASN A 27 -15.99 14.58 3.75
C ASN A 27 -14.75 13.90 3.16
N TYR A 28 -14.86 12.61 2.84
CA TYR A 28 -13.78 11.81 2.29
C TYR A 28 -13.18 12.36 0.98
N LYS A 29 -13.93 13.20 0.24
CA LYS A 29 -13.42 13.84 -0.98
C LYS A 29 -12.25 14.78 -0.70
N GLU A 30 -12.22 15.40 0.48
CA GLU A 30 -11.12 16.31 0.88
C GLU A 30 -9.80 15.57 1.04
N TRP A 31 -9.82 14.28 1.42
CA TRP A 31 -8.59 13.49 1.58
C TRP A 31 -7.89 13.24 0.23
N PHE A 32 -8.68 13.22 -0.84
CA PHE A 32 -8.24 13.06 -2.22
C PHE A 32 -8.38 14.37 -3.00
N LYS A 33 -8.27 15.53 -2.33
CA LYS A 33 -8.22 16.83 -3.02
C LYS A 33 -6.95 16.95 -3.87
N LYS A 34 -6.89 17.98 -4.74
CA LYS A 34 -5.71 18.24 -5.57
C LYS A 34 -4.48 18.46 -4.68
N SER A 35 -3.36 17.84 -5.04
CA SER A 35 -2.12 17.98 -4.28
C SER A 35 -1.63 19.42 -4.29
N GLU A 36 -1.35 19.96 -3.10
CA GLU A 36 -0.82 21.29 -2.86
C GLU A 36 0.61 21.16 -2.34
N GLY A 37 1.55 22.00 -2.78
CA GLY A 37 2.94 21.94 -2.28
C GLY A 37 3.91 21.19 -3.19
N SER A 38 4.81 20.37 -2.65
CA SER A 38 6.03 19.97 -3.37
C SER A 38 5.75 19.05 -4.57
N ILE A 39 6.21 19.45 -5.76
CA ILE A 39 6.21 18.61 -6.96
C ILE A 39 7.29 17.52 -6.90
N ILE A 40 8.42 17.82 -6.25
CA ILE A 40 9.55 16.88 -6.12
C ILE A 40 9.09 15.58 -5.47
N TRP A 41 8.34 15.65 -4.37
CA TRP A 41 7.85 14.46 -3.68
C TRP A 41 6.82 13.66 -4.50
N ARG A 42 6.07 14.32 -5.38
CA ARG A 42 5.17 13.63 -6.32
C ARG A 42 5.97 12.83 -7.35
N ILE A 43 7.05 13.42 -7.87
CA ILE A 43 7.98 12.78 -8.82
C ILE A 43 8.71 11.63 -8.14
N VAL A 44 9.26 11.83 -6.94
CA VAL A 44 9.93 10.78 -6.15
C VAL A 44 9.00 9.60 -5.94
N CYS A 45 7.74 9.84 -5.58
CA CYS A 45 6.74 8.79 -5.39
C CYS A 45 6.53 7.95 -6.66
N ILE A 46 6.44 8.59 -7.83
CA ILE A 46 6.31 7.90 -9.12
C ILE A 46 7.57 7.13 -9.49
N ILE A 47 8.75 7.75 -9.38
CA ILE A 47 10.03 7.11 -9.71
C ILE A 47 10.26 5.91 -8.80
N PHE A 48 9.98 6.03 -7.51
CA PHE A 48 10.16 4.94 -6.55
C PHE A 48 9.26 3.74 -6.89
N PHE A 49 7.99 3.97 -7.27
CA PHE A 49 7.15 2.93 -7.86
C PHE A 49 7.81 2.30 -9.10
N SER A 50 8.22 3.13 -10.07
CA SER A 50 8.76 2.67 -11.35
C SER A 50 10.00 1.79 -11.19
N VAL A 51 10.92 2.17 -10.28
CA VAL A 51 12.18 1.44 -10.08
C VAL A 51 11.96 0.07 -9.43
N PHE A 52 11.09 -0.02 -8.42
CA PHE A 52 10.97 -1.25 -7.62
C PHE A 52 9.86 -2.19 -8.07
N SER A 53 8.79 -1.69 -8.71
CA SER A 53 7.63 -2.51 -9.06
C SER A 53 7.53 -2.87 -10.54
N LEU A 54 7.93 -1.98 -11.46
CA LEU A 54 7.83 -2.28 -12.90
C LEU A 54 8.74 -3.44 -13.35
N PRO A 55 9.99 -3.59 -12.86
CA PRO A 55 10.80 -4.75 -13.21
C PRO A 55 10.13 -6.07 -12.81
N VAL A 56 9.52 -6.11 -11.62
CA VAL A 56 8.75 -7.27 -11.15
C VAL A 56 7.59 -7.56 -12.11
N PHE A 57 6.86 -6.52 -12.52
CA PHE A 57 5.74 -6.68 -13.45
C PHE A 57 6.20 -7.24 -14.80
N PHE A 58 7.15 -6.60 -15.48
CA PHE A 58 7.55 -6.99 -16.82
C PHE A 58 8.18 -8.39 -16.88
N THR A 59 8.90 -8.79 -15.82
CA THR A 59 9.48 -10.14 -15.73
C THR A 59 8.45 -11.22 -15.41
N ASN A 60 7.25 -10.85 -14.94
CA ASN A 60 6.24 -11.79 -14.47
C ASN A 60 4.87 -11.65 -15.15
N ILE A 61 4.67 -10.70 -16.07
CA ILE A 61 3.37 -10.41 -16.68
C ILE A 61 2.74 -11.63 -17.37
N ASN A 62 3.56 -12.52 -17.94
CA ASN A 62 3.12 -13.77 -18.57
C ASN A 62 2.44 -14.75 -17.60
N ARG A 63 2.54 -14.50 -16.28
CA ARG A 63 1.86 -15.30 -15.23
C ARG A 63 0.39 -14.88 -15.01
N LEU A 64 -0.07 -13.79 -15.64
CA LEU A 64 -1.49 -13.42 -15.67
C LEU A 64 -2.23 -14.32 -16.68
N ASP A 65 -2.42 -15.57 -16.29
CA ASP A 65 -2.88 -16.69 -17.12
C ASP A 65 -4.41 -16.79 -17.27
N SER A 66 -5.16 -16.02 -16.50
CA SER A 66 -6.61 -16.17 -16.42
C SER A 66 -7.34 -14.85 -16.24
N LEU A 67 -8.47 -14.70 -16.95
CA LEU A 67 -9.33 -13.52 -16.86
C LEU A 67 -9.79 -13.23 -15.43
N ILE A 68 -10.11 -14.27 -14.65
CA ILE A 68 -10.53 -14.09 -13.25
C ILE A 68 -9.40 -13.49 -12.40
N VAL A 69 -8.15 -13.93 -12.61
CA VAL A 69 -6.99 -13.42 -11.88
C VAL A 69 -6.72 -11.97 -12.25
N ILE A 70 -6.86 -11.62 -13.53
CA ILE A 70 -6.68 -10.24 -14.01
C ILE A 70 -7.73 -9.33 -13.38
N ILE A 71 -9.01 -9.72 -13.42
CA ILE A 71 -10.11 -8.95 -12.83
C ILE A 71 -9.88 -8.77 -11.32
N LEU A 72 -9.57 -9.85 -10.60
CA LEU A 72 -9.29 -9.77 -9.16
C LEU A 72 -8.06 -8.91 -8.86
N SER A 73 -7.03 -8.94 -9.71
CA SER A 73 -5.83 -8.10 -9.56
C SER A 73 -6.16 -6.62 -9.70
N ILE A 74 -7.02 -6.26 -10.65
CA ILE A 74 -7.50 -4.88 -10.84
C ILE A 74 -8.37 -4.44 -9.66
N ILE A 75 -9.31 -5.28 -9.23
CA ILE A 75 -10.19 -4.97 -8.10
C ILE A 75 -9.37 -4.76 -6.82
N TYR A 76 -8.46 -5.70 -6.51
CA TYR A 76 -7.59 -5.60 -5.34
C TYR A 76 -6.69 -4.37 -5.41
N SER A 77 -6.06 -4.12 -6.57
CA SER A 77 -5.14 -3.00 -6.71
C SER A 77 -5.83 -1.66 -6.51
N ILE A 78 -7.13 -1.54 -6.80
CA ILE A 78 -7.91 -0.32 -6.60
C ILE A 78 -8.42 -0.22 -5.15
N ILE A 79 -8.99 -1.31 -4.61
CA ILE A 79 -9.67 -1.28 -3.31
C ILE A 79 -8.67 -1.21 -2.15
N ASN A 80 -7.59 -2.00 -2.18
CA ASN A 80 -6.66 -2.09 -1.07
C ASN A 80 -6.03 -0.73 -0.72
N PRO A 81 -5.48 0.03 -1.69
CA PRO A 81 -4.84 1.31 -1.38
C PRO A 81 -5.78 2.35 -0.80
N PHE A 82 -7.09 2.29 -1.11
CA PHE A 82 -8.05 3.21 -0.51
C PHE A 82 -8.08 3.04 1.01
N PHE A 83 -8.28 1.81 1.49
CA PHE A 83 -8.33 1.52 2.92
C PHE A 83 -6.99 1.79 3.59
N GLU A 84 -5.90 1.29 3.00
CA GLU A 84 -4.59 1.39 3.60
C GLU A 84 -4.07 2.84 3.66
N GLU A 85 -4.14 3.62 2.57
CA GLU A 85 -3.62 4.99 2.62
C GLU A 85 -4.44 5.89 3.53
N VAL A 86 -5.77 5.70 3.58
CA VAL A 86 -6.60 6.42 4.54
C VAL A 86 -6.19 6.07 5.97
N PHE A 87 -6.04 4.79 6.30
CA PHE A 87 -5.67 4.39 7.64
C PHE A 87 -4.25 4.85 8.02
N TRP A 88 -3.24 4.47 7.25
CA TRP A 88 -1.84 4.69 7.59
C TRP A 88 -1.42 6.16 7.50
N ARG A 89 -1.91 6.91 6.50
CA ARG A 89 -1.51 8.31 6.28
C ARG A 89 -2.48 9.29 6.90
N ARG A 90 -3.78 9.11 6.69
CA ARG A 90 -4.75 10.10 7.15
C ARG A 90 -5.10 9.93 8.62
N ILE A 91 -5.29 8.72 9.10
CA ILE A 91 -5.64 8.50 10.52
C ILE A 91 -4.40 8.46 11.39
N LEU A 92 -3.47 7.54 11.11
CA LEU A 92 -2.33 7.31 12.00
C LEU A 92 -1.28 8.43 11.92
N LEU A 93 -0.81 8.76 10.71
CA LEU A 93 0.29 9.72 10.52
C LEU A 93 -0.11 11.18 10.82
N SER A 94 -1.34 11.61 10.52
CA SER A 94 -1.80 12.98 10.88
C SER A 94 -2.30 13.15 12.32
N ASN A 95 -1.99 12.21 13.21
CA ASN A 95 -2.26 12.38 14.63
C ASN A 95 -1.49 13.58 15.21
N LYS A 96 -2.22 14.63 15.60
CA LYS A 96 -1.67 15.91 16.08
C LYS A 96 -0.85 15.78 17.37
N LYS A 97 -1.01 14.70 18.13
CA LYS A 97 -0.30 14.46 19.40
C LYS A 97 1.13 13.93 19.20
N MET A 98 1.48 13.49 17.99
CA MET A 98 2.79 12.90 17.70
C MET A 98 3.69 13.89 16.94
N ASN A 99 4.99 13.89 17.29
CA ASN A 99 5.99 14.58 16.48
C ASN A 99 5.99 14.01 15.06
N LYS A 100 6.12 14.86 14.03
CA LYS A 100 6.02 14.45 12.63
C LYS A 100 7.04 13.40 12.20
N ILE A 101 8.30 13.50 12.67
CA ILE A 101 9.35 12.52 12.34
C ILE A 101 9.01 11.17 12.96
N ILE A 102 8.60 11.19 14.23
CA ILE A 102 8.15 9.99 14.95
C ILE A 102 6.94 9.37 14.24
N ALA A 103 5.94 10.19 13.89
CA ALA A 103 4.74 9.73 13.19
C ALA A 103 5.06 9.09 11.82
N VAL A 104 6.00 9.67 11.05
CA VAL A 104 6.48 9.08 9.79
C VAL A 104 7.11 7.71 10.05
N PHE A 105 8.06 7.62 10.98
CA PHE A 105 8.74 6.37 11.26
C PHE A 105 7.78 5.30 11.77
N PHE A 106 6.93 5.63 12.75
CA PHE A 106 5.95 4.70 13.33
C PHE A 106 4.90 4.25 12.32
N SER A 107 4.36 5.17 11.51
CA SER A 107 3.38 4.81 10.46
C SER A 107 3.99 3.86 9.44
N SER A 108 5.22 4.11 8.98
CA SER A 108 5.92 3.23 8.06
C SER A 108 6.27 1.88 8.67
N LEU A 109 6.74 1.87 9.92
CA LEU A 109 7.12 0.64 10.61
C LEU A 109 5.92 -0.26 10.84
N LEU A 110 4.81 0.29 11.35
CA LEU A 110 3.59 -0.48 11.58
C LEU A 110 2.94 -0.94 10.28
N PHE A 111 2.98 -0.12 9.22
CA PHE A 111 2.58 -0.54 7.88
C PHE A 111 3.38 -1.76 7.42
N THR A 112 4.71 -1.74 7.57
CA THR A 112 5.56 -2.89 7.22
C THR A 112 5.25 -4.12 8.05
N ILE A 113 5.18 -3.99 9.38
CA ILE A 113 4.91 -5.11 10.31
C ILE A 113 3.51 -5.71 10.07
N ASN A 114 2.54 -4.92 9.63
CA ASN A 114 1.21 -5.41 9.31
C ASN A 114 1.22 -6.50 8.23
N HIS A 115 2.17 -6.47 7.30
CA HIS A 115 2.27 -7.46 6.22
C HIS A 115 2.57 -8.87 6.72
N PRO A 116 3.66 -9.14 7.47
CA PRO A 116 3.88 -10.46 8.02
C PRO A 116 2.77 -10.84 9.02
N LEU A 117 2.24 -9.92 9.83
CA LEU A 117 1.16 -10.27 10.77
C LEU A 117 -0.12 -10.75 10.07
N THR A 118 -0.50 -10.10 8.97
CA THR A 118 -1.75 -10.36 8.27
C THR A 118 -1.62 -11.41 7.18
N LEU A 119 -0.46 -11.48 6.51
CA LEU A 119 -0.32 -12.16 5.22
C LEU A 119 0.66 -13.34 5.23
N PHE A 120 1.43 -13.61 6.31
CA PHE A 120 2.44 -14.68 6.30
C PHE A 120 1.90 -16.08 5.95
N LYS A 121 0.65 -16.37 6.33
CA LYS A 121 -0.01 -17.64 6.00
C LYS A 121 -0.40 -17.77 4.53
N LEU A 122 -0.47 -16.65 3.81
CA LEU A 122 -0.77 -16.64 2.38
C LEU A 122 0.48 -16.97 1.57
N ASN A 123 1.61 -16.35 1.92
CA ASN A 123 2.91 -16.55 1.26
C ASN A 123 4.05 -16.14 2.22
N ARG A 124 5.15 -16.91 2.24
CA ARG A 124 6.29 -16.62 3.12
C ARG A 124 7.07 -15.36 2.72
N ILE A 125 6.92 -14.89 1.48
CA ILE A 125 7.58 -13.66 1.00
C ILE A 125 7.31 -12.46 1.90
N PHE A 126 6.15 -12.40 2.57
CA PHE A 126 5.78 -11.30 3.46
C PHE A 126 6.65 -11.23 4.74
N CYS A 127 7.46 -12.24 5.01
CA CYS A 127 8.44 -12.25 6.10
C CYS A 127 9.88 -12.06 5.61
N GLU A 128 10.12 -12.04 4.30
CA GLU A 128 11.48 -11.97 3.75
C GLU A 128 12.06 -10.57 3.95
N PRO A 129 13.34 -10.45 4.35
CA PRO A 129 13.96 -9.15 4.63
C PRO A 129 13.85 -8.16 3.48
N GLY A 130 14.04 -8.60 2.23
CA GLY A 130 13.95 -7.74 1.05
C GLY A 130 12.56 -7.13 0.88
N PHE A 131 11.52 -7.93 1.05
CA PHE A 131 10.13 -7.45 1.01
C PHE A 131 9.86 -6.43 2.11
N LEU A 132 10.28 -6.71 3.34
CA LEU A 132 10.06 -5.82 4.48
C LEU A 132 10.80 -4.49 4.33
N ILE A 133 12.05 -4.51 3.86
CA ILE A 133 12.85 -3.32 3.59
C ILE A 133 12.16 -2.44 2.54
N ILE A 134 11.80 -3.02 1.38
CA ILE A 134 11.13 -2.25 0.31
C ILE A 134 9.77 -1.72 0.76
N THR A 135 8.98 -2.51 1.49
CA THR A 135 7.69 -2.08 2.05
C THR A 135 7.85 -0.92 3.02
N PHE A 136 8.88 -0.95 3.87
CA PHE A 136 9.20 0.14 4.79
C PHE A 136 9.58 1.42 4.05
N LEU A 137 10.40 1.30 3.00
CA LEU A 137 10.78 2.43 2.16
C LEU A 137 9.57 3.03 1.43
N TYR A 138 8.65 2.21 0.89
CA TYR A 138 7.36 2.68 0.38
C TYR A 138 6.59 3.46 1.45
N GLY A 139 6.50 2.91 2.66
CA GLY A 139 5.88 3.57 3.81
C GLY A 139 6.46 4.97 4.07
N LEU A 140 7.79 5.10 4.05
CA LEU A 140 8.48 6.39 4.24
C LEU A 140 8.17 7.37 3.11
N VAL A 141 8.33 6.94 1.85
CA VAL A 141 8.08 7.78 0.67
C VAL A 141 6.65 8.28 0.65
N TRP A 142 5.68 7.41 0.90
CA TRP A 142 4.26 7.76 0.97
C TRP A 142 3.94 8.68 2.15
N SER A 143 4.51 8.44 3.33
CA SER A 143 4.33 9.31 4.49
C SER A 143 4.85 10.72 4.23
N ILE A 144 6.05 10.85 3.67
CA ILE A 144 6.63 12.16 3.36
C ILE A 144 5.84 12.83 2.23
N THR A 145 5.44 12.08 1.20
CA THR A 145 4.63 12.60 0.09
C THR A 145 3.31 13.17 0.61
N TYR A 146 2.61 12.46 1.48
CA TYR A 146 1.37 12.96 2.09
C TYR A 146 1.61 14.25 2.89
N LEU A 147 2.63 14.31 3.75
CA LEU A 147 2.91 15.53 4.53
C LEU A 147 3.31 16.73 3.66
N LYS A 148 3.99 16.49 2.52
CA LYS A 148 4.46 17.53 1.61
C LYS A 148 3.42 17.95 0.56
N THR A 149 2.39 17.14 0.35
CA THR A 149 1.34 17.38 -0.66
C THR A 149 -0.06 17.61 -0.07
N LYS A 150 -0.24 17.30 1.22
CA LYS A 150 -1.50 17.36 1.97
C LYS A 150 -2.67 16.64 1.28
N SER A 151 -2.36 15.59 0.52
CA SER A 151 -3.33 14.87 -0.31
C SER A 151 -2.91 13.41 -0.45
N LEU A 152 -3.87 12.50 -0.48
CA LEU A 152 -3.64 11.08 -0.72
C LEU A 152 -3.56 10.71 -2.21
N ARG A 153 -3.74 11.65 -3.16
CA ARG A 153 -3.85 11.32 -4.59
C ARG A 153 -2.67 10.52 -5.12
N TYR A 154 -1.44 11.00 -4.90
CA TYR A 154 -0.25 10.33 -5.41
C TYR A 154 0.08 9.07 -4.61
N ASN A 155 -0.17 9.08 -3.31
CA ASN A 155 -0.08 7.89 -2.47
C ASN A 155 -0.96 6.77 -3.01
N TYR A 156 -2.26 7.03 -3.14
CA TYR A 156 -3.23 6.10 -3.67
C TYR A 156 -2.88 5.65 -5.08
N PHE A 157 -2.62 6.58 -6.00
CA PHE A 157 -2.29 6.25 -7.38
C PHE A 157 -1.06 5.32 -7.47
N THR A 158 0.04 5.67 -6.81
CA THR A 158 1.25 4.85 -6.87
C THR A 158 1.08 3.53 -6.14
N HIS A 159 0.33 3.48 -5.04
CA HIS A 159 0.02 2.22 -4.34
C HIS A 159 -0.87 1.31 -5.20
N VAL A 160 -1.86 1.84 -5.93
CA VAL A 160 -2.61 1.06 -6.95
C VAL A 160 -1.65 0.44 -7.96
N MET A 161 -0.72 1.24 -8.46
CA MET A 161 0.27 0.76 -9.43
C MET A 161 1.21 -0.28 -8.83
N VAL A 162 1.67 -0.12 -7.58
CA VAL A 162 2.51 -1.11 -6.86
C VAL A 162 1.75 -2.43 -6.70
N ASN A 163 0.50 -2.41 -6.24
CA ASN A 163 -0.29 -3.64 -6.05
C ASN A 163 -0.53 -4.38 -7.36
N PHE A 164 -0.79 -3.64 -8.45
CA PHE A 164 -0.95 -4.25 -9.76
C PHE A 164 0.38 -4.79 -10.31
N ALA A 165 1.44 -3.98 -10.26
CA ALA A 165 2.76 -4.34 -10.81
C ALA A 165 3.46 -5.45 -10.03
N SER A 166 3.22 -5.54 -8.72
CA SER A 166 3.67 -6.66 -7.87
C SER A 166 2.79 -7.90 -7.98
N LEU A 167 1.81 -7.91 -8.89
CA LEU A 167 0.89 -9.01 -9.15
C LEU A 167 0.34 -9.65 -7.86
N SER A 168 -0.09 -8.84 -6.89
CA SER A 168 -0.31 -9.28 -5.51
C SER A 168 -1.27 -10.46 -5.37
N ILE A 169 -2.29 -10.57 -6.24
CA ILE A 169 -3.20 -11.72 -6.26
C ILE A 169 -2.45 -13.03 -6.54
N LEU A 170 -1.50 -13.04 -7.48
CA LEU A 170 -0.67 -14.22 -7.73
C LEU A 170 0.22 -14.55 -6.53
N VAL A 171 0.71 -13.53 -5.81
CA VAL A 171 1.45 -13.71 -4.56
C VAL A 171 0.57 -14.34 -3.48
N PHE A 172 -0.65 -13.84 -3.27
CA PHE A 172 -1.62 -14.40 -2.30
C PHE A 172 -2.06 -15.82 -2.64
N LEU A 173 -2.19 -16.10 -3.94
CA LEU A 173 -2.46 -17.45 -4.42
C LEU A 173 -1.25 -18.39 -4.25
N ASN A 174 -0.09 -17.86 -3.85
CA ASN A 174 1.20 -18.54 -3.73
C ASN A 174 1.67 -19.14 -5.06
N ARG A 175 1.43 -18.43 -6.17
CA ARG A 175 1.78 -18.86 -7.54
C ARG A 175 3.16 -18.39 -7.99
N TYR A 176 3.72 -17.38 -7.33
CA TYR A 176 5.10 -16.97 -7.52
C TYR A 176 5.60 -16.17 -6.32
N VAL A 177 6.91 -15.95 -6.28
CA VAL A 177 7.57 -15.07 -5.32
C VAL A 177 8.18 -13.91 -6.10
N PRO A 178 7.77 -12.66 -5.85
CA PRO A 178 8.42 -11.51 -6.45
C PRO A 178 9.85 -11.43 -5.91
N VAL A 179 10.82 -11.72 -6.77
CA VAL A 179 12.23 -11.53 -6.44
C VAL A 179 12.50 -10.04 -6.50
N PHE A 180 12.43 -9.38 -5.35
CA PHE A 180 13.06 -8.07 -5.17
C PHE A 180 14.55 -8.37 -5.07
N SER A 181 15.25 -8.31 -6.21
CA SER A 181 16.68 -8.58 -6.30
C SER A 181 17.43 -7.81 -5.20
N MET A 182 17.99 -8.55 -4.23
CA MET A 182 19.11 -8.11 -3.42
C MET A 182 20.31 -8.97 -3.82
#